data_AF-A0A5J4R7Z0-F1
#
_entry.id   AF-A0A5J4R7Z0-F1
#
_cell.length_a   1.000
_cell.length_b   1.000
_cell.length_c   1.000
_cell.angle_alpha   90.00
_cell.angle_beta   90.00
_cell.angle_gamma   90.00
#
_symmetry.space_group_name_H-M   'P 1'
#
loop_
_entity.id
_entity.type
_entity.pdbx_description
1 polymer ?
#
loop_
_entity_poly.entity_id
_entity_poly.type
_entity_poly.pdbx_seq_one_letter_code
_entity_poly.pdbx_strand_id
1 'polypeptide(L)'
;MPFGCKHSTIFFTQALTLLLTEIRKRTDIRIINYSDDLLLLHQDKNWLFYQTQHIINTLEHISWTIALNKCQLTPKQEINFLGWTWNMTEMNIFMTKDRRHQLKDQVKQFNKYTQRHKIIKIKETAALIGRLNFLRTQFREASLYLMLIDSAQTRAVKTQGWTGMMVSRLKALKELYWWINKIAENKKQQIQDPIPQATVVTDAPPQGWGAALELES
;
A
#
# COMPACT_ATOMS: atom_id res chain seq x y z
N MET A 1 18.78 -17.81 -9.60
CA MET A 1 18.81 -18.01 -8.13
C MET A 1 17.78 -19.07 -7.75
N PRO A 2 18.07 -19.97 -6.80
CA PRO A 2 17.12 -20.98 -6.37
C PRO A 2 15.92 -20.34 -5.65
N PHE A 3 14.72 -20.82 -5.96
CA PHE A 3 13.49 -20.44 -5.27
C PHE A 3 13.55 -20.87 -3.80
N GLY A 4 13.03 -20.04 -2.89
CA GLY A 4 12.92 -20.36 -1.46
C GLY A 4 14.16 -20.05 -0.62
N CYS A 5 15.28 -19.60 -1.21
CA CYS A 5 16.42 -19.14 -0.41
C CYS A 5 16.14 -17.75 0.19
N LYS A 6 16.29 -17.66 1.53
CA LYS A 6 16.00 -16.47 2.34
C LYS A 6 16.70 -15.19 1.84
N HIS A 7 17.89 -15.33 1.26
CA HIS A 7 18.70 -14.19 0.81
C HIS A 7 18.54 -13.87 -0.69
N SER A 8 17.80 -14.69 -1.46
CA SER A 8 17.65 -14.48 -2.91
C SER A 8 17.11 -13.10 -3.25
N THR A 9 16.11 -12.60 -2.52
CA THR A 9 15.52 -11.27 -2.75
C THR A 9 16.53 -10.15 -2.48
N ILE A 10 17.39 -10.31 -1.47
CA ILE A 10 18.41 -9.32 -1.12
C ILE A 10 19.43 -9.20 -2.26
N PHE A 11 20.01 -10.33 -2.68
CA PHE A 11 20.99 -10.35 -3.77
C PHE A 11 20.38 -9.86 -5.09
N PHE A 12 19.15 -10.26 -5.40
CA PHE A 12 18.42 -9.79 -6.57
C PHE A 12 18.26 -8.26 -6.56
N THR A 13 17.77 -7.72 -5.44
CA THR A 13 17.52 -6.29 -5.30
C THR A 13 18.82 -5.48 -5.38
N GLN A 14 19.91 -5.98 -4.78
CA GLN A 14 21.23 -5.33 -4.86
C GLN A 14 21.77 -5.31 -6.29
N ALA A 15 21.76 -6.45 -6.99
CA ALA A 15 22.21 -6.55 -8.37
C ALA A 15 21.38 -5.65 -9.30
N LEU A 16 20.05 -5.68 -9.15
CA LEU A 16 19.14 -4.82 -9.90
C LEU A 16 19.41 -3.34 -9.61
N THR A 17 19.65 -2.98 -8.35
CA THR A 17 19.92 -1.59 -7.96
C THR A 17 21.20 -1.05 -8.61
N LEU A 18 22.28 -1.85 -8.64
CA LEU A 18 23.53 -1.48 -9.31
C LEU A 18 23.30 -1.24 -10.82
N LEU A 19 22.59 -2.16 -11.47
CA LEU A 19 22.27 -2.04 -12.89
C LEU A 19 21.41 -0.81 -13.20
N LEU A 20 20.34 -0.61 -12.43
CA LEU A 20 19.47 0.55 -12.59
C LEU A 20 20.19 1.86 -12.32
N THR A 21 21.20 1.87 -11.44
CA THR A 21 22.03 3.05 -11.18
C THR A 21 22.81 3.44 -12.43
N GLU A 22 23.35 2.47 -13.16
CA GLU A 22 24.05 2.75 -14.42
C GLU A 22 23.10 3.20 -15.54
N ILE A 23 21.91 2.60 -15.63
CA ILE A 23 20.86 3.04 -16.56
C ILE A 23 20.44 4.48 -16.28
N ARG A 24 20.20 4.83 -14.99
CA ARG A 24 19.79 6.18 -14.57
C ARG A 24 20.83 7.26 -14.88
N LYS A 25 22.12 6.94 -15.05
CA LYS A 25 23.14 7.91 -15.49
C LYS A 25 23.02 8.27 -16.96
N ARG A 26 22.36 7.43 -17.75
CA ARG A 26 22.30 7.51 -19.22
C ARG A 26 20.93 7.92 -19.74
N THR A 27 19.94 8.04 -18.86
CA THR A 27 18.56 8.37 -19.20
C THR A 27 18.01 9.42 -18.24
N ASP A 28 17.05 10.20 -18.73
CA ASP A 28 16.28 11.19 -17.97
C ASP A 28 14.96 10.61 -17.41
N ILE A 29 14.70 9.32 -17.66
CA ILE A 29 13.50 8.64 -17.19
C ILE A 29 13.60 8.34 -15.71
N ARG A 30 12.52 8.65 -14.99
CA ARG A 30 12.40 8.28 -13.59
C ARG A 30 12.05 6.80 -13.47
N ILE A 31 12.93 6.05 -12.83
CA ILE A 31 12.76 4.61 -12.57
C ILE A 31 12.51 4.37 -11.09
N ILE A 32 11.34 3.82 -10.75
CA ILE A 32 11.00 3.36 -9.42
C ILE A 32 11.14 1.83 -9.40
N ASN A 33 11.87 1.30 -8.43
CA ASN A 33 12.12 -0.13 -8.29
C ASN A 33 11.62 -0.65 -6.94
N TYR A 34 10.98 -1.82 -6.95
CA TYR A 34 10.56 -2.53 -5.74
C TYR A 34 10.66 -4.04 -5.96
N SER A 35 11.60 -4.71 -5.28
CA SER A 35 11.89 -6.13 -5.49
C SER A 35 12.13 -6.42 -6.98
N ASP A 36 11.17 -7.05 -7.65
CA ASP A 36 11.14 -7.51 -9.03
C ASP A 36 10.28 -6.63 -9.95
N ASP A 37 9.53 -5.68 -9.40
CA ASP A 37 8.69 -4.76 -10.18
C ASP A 37 9.42 -3.43 -10.46
N LEU A 38 9.33 -2.96 -11.71
CA LEU A 38 9.83 -1.66 -12.16
C LEU A 38 8.69 -0.79 -12.68
N LEU A 39 8.71 0.49 -12.32
CA LEU A 39 7.83 1.51 -12.85
C LEU A 39 8.67 2.62 -13.49
N LEU A 40 8.45 2.83 -14.78
CA LEU A 40 9.13 3.85 -15.60
C LEU A 40 8.19 5.03 -15.82
N LEU A 41 8.68 6.25 -15.59
CA LEU A 41 7.89 7.48 -15.64
C LEU A 41 8.64 8.55 -16.44
N HIS A 42 7.94 9.17 -17.39
CA HIS A 42 8.40 10.31 -18.15
C HIS A 42 7.20 11.09 -18.71
N GLN A 43 7.35 12.40 -18.96
CA GLN A 43 6.24 13.26 -19.44
C GLN A 43 5.91 12.99 -20.92
N ASP A 44 6.93 12.76 -21.75
CA ASP A 44 6.75 12.38 -23.15
C ASP A 44 6.45 10.87 -23.28
N LYS A 45 5.28 10.56 -23.82
CA LYS A 45 4.79 9.21 -24.08
C LYS A 45 5.66 8.43 -25.07
N ASN A 46 6.07 9.05 -26.17
CA ASN A 46 6.85 8.39 -27.23
C ASN A 46 8.27 8.13 -26.76
N TRP A 47 8.86 9.10 -26.06
CA TRP A 47 10.16 8.92 -25.42
C TRP A 47 10.15 7.80 -24.39
N LEU A 48 9.13 7.77 -23.52
CA LEU A 48 8.96 6.70 -22.53
C LEU A 48 8.88 5.33 -23.19
N PHE A 49 8.12 5.22 -24.28
CA PHE A 49 8.00 3.98 -25.04
C PHE A 49 9.35 3.53 -25.61
N TYR A 50 10.07 4.44 -26.29
CA TYR A 50 11.38 4.14 -26.89
C TYR A 50 12.40 3.70 -25.83
N GLN A 51 12.52 4.46 -24.75
CA GLN A 51 13.44 4.15 -23.66
C GLN A 51 13.07 2.87 -22.93
N THR A 52 11.77 2.54 -22.81
CA THR A 52 11.34 1.25 -22.24
C THR A 52 11.89 0.09 -23.06
N GLN A 53 11.83 0.16 -24.40
CA GLN A 53 12.42 -0.87 -25.27
C GLN A 53 13.94 -0.95 -25.12
N HIS A 54 14.61 0.21 -25.03
CA HIS A 54 16.06 0.24 -24.81
C HIS A 54 16.47 -0.40 -23.48
N ILE A 55 15.73 -0.12 -22.39
CA ILE A 55 15.96 -0.71 -21.07
C ILE A 55 15.76 -2.23 -21.10
N ILE A 56 14.69 -2.71 -21.75
CA ILE A 56 14.43 -4.15 -21.93
C ILE A 56 15.60 -4.82 -22.66
N ASN A 57 16.03 -4.27 -23.80
CA ASN A 57 17.15 -4.81 -24.56
C ASN A 57 18.45 -4.83 -23.75
N THR A 58 18.70 -3.79 -22.95
CA THR A 58 19.88 -3.70 -22.08
C THR A 58 19.86 -4.78 -20.99
N LEU A 59 18.71 -4.99 -20.37
CA LEU A 59 18.51 -6.02 -19.35
C LEU A 59 18.73 -7.42 -19.93
N GLU A 60 18.11 -7.72 -21.07
CA GLU A 60 18.24 -9.01 -21.75
C GLU A 60 19.69 -9.26 -22.21
N HIS A 61 20.40 -8.24 -22.70
CA HIS A 61 21.81 -8.34 -23.05
C HIS A 61 22.70 -8.73 -21.85
N ILE A 62 22.33 -8.32 -20.63
CA ILE A 62 23.04 -8.67 -19.40
C ILE A 62 22.46 -9.97 -18.78
N SER A 63 21.76 -10.78 -19.60
CA SER A 63 21.18 -12.07 -19.21
C SER A 63 20.08 -11.99 -18.15
N TRP A 64 19.41 -10.84 -18.01
CA TRP A 64 18.19 -10.75 -17.20
C TRP A 64 16.99 -11.22 -18.00
N THR A 65 16.20 -12.13 -17.44
CA THR A 65 14.97 -12.61 -18.06
C THR A 65 13.79 -11.73 -17.65
N ILE A 66 13.10 -11.15 -18.64
CA ILE A 66 11.90 -10.33 -18.41
C ILE A 66 10.67 -11.15 -18.79
N ALA A 67 9.71 -11.24 -17.88
CA ALA A 67 8.41 -11.85 -18.17
C ALA A 67 7.52 -10.86 -18.94
N LEU A 68 7.78 -10.69 -20.24
CA LEU A 68 7.09 -9.69 -21.09
C LEU A 68 5.55 -9.81 -21.06
N ASN A 69 5.03 -11.02 -20.89
CA ASN A 69 3.59 -11.27 -20.76
C ASN A 69 2.96 -10.68 -19.49
N LYS A 70 3.76 -10.36 -18.47
CA LYS A 70 3.35 -9.68 -17.24
C LYS A 70 3.60 -8.18 -17.28
N CYS A 71 4.33 -7.68 -18.27
CA CYS A 71 4.72 -6.27 -18.37
C CYS A 71 3.63 -5.44 -19.04
N GLN A 72 3.47 -4.20 -18.57
CA GLN A 72 2.66 -3.19 -19.25
C GLN A 72 3.58 -2.24 -20.03
N LEU A 73 3.80 -2.53 -21.33
CA LEU A 73 4.78 -1.84 -22.16
C LEU A 73 4.25 -0.59 -22.87
N THR A 74 2.93 -0.48 -23.03
CA THR A 74 2.31 0.75 -23.54
C THR A 74 2.18 1.76 -22.41
N PRO A 75 2.76 2.97 -22.54
CA PRO A 75 2.59 4.02 -21.53
C PRO A 75 1.12 4.37 -21.30
N LYS A 76 0.73 4.54 -20.03
CA LYS A 76 -0.62 4.93 -19.61
C LYS A 76 -0.54 5.93 -18.46
N GLN A 77 -1.58 6.75 -18.33
CA GLN A 77 -1.74 7.66 -17.19
C GLN A 77 -2.32 6.98 -15.95
N GLU A 78 -2.99 5.83 -16.12
CA GLU A 78 -3.41 4.98 -15.00
C GLU A 78 -2.70 3.63 -15.08
N ILE A 79 -2.01 3.27 -14.00
CA ILE A 79 -1.25 2.03 -13.91
C ILE A 79 -1.44 1.36 -12.55
N ASN A 80 -1.51 0.03 -12.56
CA ASN A 80 -1.49 -0.74 -11.33
C ASN A 80 -0.03 -1.06 -10.97
N PHE A 81 0.43 -0.60 -9.81
CA PHE A 81 1.77 -0.84 -9.31
C PHE A 81 1.74 -1.02 -7.78
N LEU A 82 2.41 -2.06 -7.28
CA LEU A 82 2.41 -2.45 -5.86
C LEU A 82 1.01 -2.66 -5.25
N GLY A 83 0.05 -3.13 -6.05
CA GLY A 83 -1.32 -3.38 -5.60
C GLY A 83 -2.21 -2.14 -5.49
N TRP A 84 -1.73 -0.99 -5.99
CA TRP A 84 -2.45 0.28 -6.05
C TRP A 84 -2.69 0.70 -7.50
N THR A 85 -3.79 1.40 -7.75
CA THR A 85 -3.98 2.16 -8.99
C THR A 85 -3.39 3.55 -8.77
N TRP A 86 -2.41 3.91 -9.61
CA TRP A 86 -1.78 5.21 -9.65
C TRP A 86 -2.38 6.00 -10.81
N ASN A 87 -2.97 7.16 -10.53
CA ASN A 87 -3.42 8.10 -11.54
C ASN A 87 -2.39 9.23 -11.63
N MET A 88 -1.65 9.26 -12.73
CA MET A 88 -0.56 10.20 -13.01
C MET A 88 -1.05 11.57 -13.48
N THR A 89 -2.35 11.71 -13.81
CA THR A 89 -2.95 12.98 -14.24
C THR A 89 -3.37 13.81 -13.03
N GLU A 90 -4.09 13.19 -12.11
CA GLU A 90 -4.56 13.81 -10.87
C GLU A 90 -3.57 13.63 -9.70
N MET A 91 -2.44 12.95 -9.93
CA MET A 91 -1.39 12.68 -8.94
C MET A 91 -1.92 12.05 -7.64
N ASN A 92 -2.71 10.98 -7.78
CA ASN A 92 -3.26 10.26 -6.63
C ASN A 92 -3.15 8.74 -6.75
N ILE A 93 -3.31 8.08 -5.61
CA ILE A 93 -3.33 6.63 -5.46
C ILE A 93 -4.60 6.17 -4.77
N PHE A 94 -5.10 5.02 -5.19
CA PHE A 94 -6.25 4.36 -4.57
C PHE A 94 -6.25 2.86 -4.86
N MET A 95 -6.93 2.08 -4.03
CA MET A 95 -7.01 0.63 -4.24
C MET A 95 -7.75 0.29 -5.53
N THR A 96 -7.37 -0.84 -6.14
CA THR A 96 -8.03 -1.38 -7.32
C THR A 96 -9.49 -1.76 -7.04
N LYS A 97 -10.34 -1.78 -8.07
CA LYS A 97 -11.76 -2.18 -7.96
C LYS A 97 -11.92 -3.57 -7.37
N ASP A 98 -11.10 -4.53 -7.81
CA ASP A 98 -11.16 -5.92 -7.35
C ASP A 98 -10.82 -6.03 -5.86
N ARG A 99 -9.76 -5.34 -5.43
CA ARG A 99 -9.37 -5.30 -4.00
C ARG A 99 -10.47 -4.67 -3.16
N ARG A 100 -11.06 -3.57 -3.62
CA ARG A 100 -12.17 -2.91 -2.93
C ARG A 100 -13.35 -3.84 -2.72
N HIS A 101 -13.75 -4.57 -3.78
CA HIS A 101 -14.85 -5.52 -3.70
C HIS A 101 -14.54 -6.66 -2.71
N GLN A 102 -13.40 -7.32 -2.88
CA GLN A 102 -12.97 -8.44 -2.03
C GLN A 102 -12.83 -8.04 -0.55
N LEU A 103 -12.18 -6.91 -0.25
CA LEU A 103 -12.01 -6.46 1.13
C LEU A 103 -13.33 -6.06 1.76
N LYS A 104 -14.22 -5.37 1.02
CA LYS A 104 -15.54 -4.99 1.54
C LYS A 104 -16.35 -6.22 1.96
N ASP A 105 -16.33 -7.28 1.15
CA ASP A 105 -17.07 -8.51 1.46
C ASP A 105 -16.46 -9.28 2.63
N GLN A 106 -15.13 -9.32 2.73
CA GLN A 106 -14.44 -9.90 3.89
C GLN A 106 -14.78 -9.15 5.18
N VAL A 107 -14.72 -7.82 5.18
CA VAL A 107 -15.06 -7.03 6.39
C VAL A 107 -16.53 -7.22 6.77
N LYS A 108 -17.46 -7.25 5.79
CA LYS A 108 -18.87 -7.56 6.04
C LYS A 108 -19.06 -8.96 6.64
N GLN A 109 -18.31 -9.94 6.19
CA GLN A 109 -18.34 -11.29 6.73
C GLN A 109 -17.88 -11.31 8.20
N PHE A 110 -16.76 -10.64 8.51
CA PHE A 110 -16.28 -10.49 9.88
C PHE A 110 -17.24 -9.72 10.78
N ASN A 111 -17.97 -8.74 10.23
CA ASN A 111 -19.03 -8.04 10.94
C ASN A 111 -20.14 -9.02 11.35
N LYS A 112 -20.61 -9.88 10.43
CA LYS A 112 -21.59 -10.94 10.73
C LYS A 112 -21.07 -11.94 11.77
N TYR A 113 -19.80 -12.33 11.68
CA TYR A 113 -19.18 -13.23 12.66
C TYR A 113 -19.15 -12.63 14.06
N THR A 114 -18.77 -11.35 14.15
CA THR A 114 -18.71 -10.62 15.42
C THR A 114 -20.11 -10.47 16.04
N GLN A 115 -21.13 -10.11 15.25
CA GLN A 115 -22.51 -10.01 15.71
C GLN A 115 -23.06 -11.34 16.27
N ARG A 116 -22.69 -12.45 15.64
CA ARG A 116 -23.14 -13.80 16.02
C ARG A 116 -22.24 -14.48 17.06
N HIS A 117 -21.24 -13.77 17.60
CA HIS A 117 -20.22 -14.34 18.50
C HIS A 117 -19.57 -15.62 17.95
N LYS A 118 -19.38 -15.68 16.63
CA LYS A 118 -18.80 -16.85 15.98
C LYS A 118 -17.35 -17.04 16.43
N ILE A 119 -17.00 -18.28 16.76
CA ILE A 119 -15.63 -18.70 17.01
C ILE A 119 -14.89 -18.81 15.66
N ILE A 120 -13.78 -18.10 15.51
CA ILE A 120 -12.98 -18.05 14.28
C ILE A 120 -11.49 -18.28 14.58
N LYS A 121 -10.72 -18.71 13.58
CA LYS A 121 -9.28 -18.92 13.75
C LYS A 121 -8.57 -17.59 13.94
N ILE A 122 -7.63 -17.53 14.88
CA ILE A 122 -6.81 -16.34 15.13
C ILE A 122 -6.06 -15.89 13.85
N LYS A 123 -5.59 -16.83 13.05
CA LYS A 123 -4.94 -16.55 11.75
C LYS A 123 -5.85 -15.85 10.75
N GLU A 124 -7.16 -16.12 10.76
CA GLU A 124 -8.10 -15.44 9.86
C GLU A 124 -8.23 -13.97 10.24
N THR A 125 -8.33 -13.67 11.55
CA THR A 125 -8.31 -12.29 12.06
C THR A 125 -6.99 -11.59 11.73
N ALA A 126 -5.84 -12.26 11.95
CA ALA A 126 -4.53 -11.70 11.60
C ALA A 126 -4.41 -11.39 10.11
N ALA A 127 -4.93 -12.26 9.25
CA ALA A 127 -4.95 -12.04 7.80
C ALA A 127 -5.83 -10.84 7.42
N LEU A 128 -6.99 -10.66 8.08
CA LEU A 128 -7.81 -9.45 7.89
C LEU A 128 -7.05 -8.19 8.33
N ILE A 129 -6.45 -8.19 9.52
CA ILE A 129 -5.66 -7.06 10.04
C ILE A 129 -4.55 -6.70 9.04
N GLY A 130 -3.79 -7.68 8.55
CA GLY A 130 -2.74 -7.45 7.56
C GLY A 130 -3.26 -6.80 6.27
N ARG A 131 -4.41 -7.30 5.76
CA ARG A 131 -5.06 -6.73 4.57
C ARG A 131 -5.57 -5.31 4.78
N LEU A 132 -6.08 -4.98 5.96
CA LEU A 132 -6.52 -3.63 6.30
C LEU A 132 -5.34 -2.68 6.60
N ASN A 133 -4.27 -3.20 7.22
CA ASN A 133 -3.03 -2.45 7.43
C ASN A 133 -2.37 -2.05 6.11
N PHE A 134 -2.48 -2.87 5.06
CA PHE A 134 -2.05 -2.47 3.73
C PHE A 134 -2.72 -1.16 3.29
N LEU A 135 -3.96 -0.88 3.73
CA LEU A 135 -4.68 0.34 3.36
C LEU A 135 -4.16 1.62 4.02
N ARG A 136 -3.19 1.53 4.94
CA ARG A 136 -2.56 2.70 5.59
C ARG A 136 -1.94 3.67 4.59
N THR A 137 -1.49 3.19 3.43
CA THR A 137 -0.95 4.05 2.36
C THR A 137 -2.01 4.99 1.81
N GLN A 138 -3.28 4.57 1.77
CA GLN A 138 -4.39 5.38 1.27
C GLN A 138 -5.15 6.10 2.41
N PHE A 139 -5.27 5.49 3.59
CA PHE A 139 -6.04 6.03 4.71
C PHE A 139 -5.14 6.24 5.94
N ARG A 140 -4.82 7.50 6.25
CA ARG A 140 -3.89 7.86 7.33
C ARG A 140 -4.38 7.37 8.71
N GLU A 141 -5.70 7.35 8.92
CA GLU A 141 -6.35 6.95 10.18
C GLU A 141 -6.51 5.45 10.35
N ALA A 142 -6.17 4.64 9.33
CA ALA A 142 -6.37 3.19 9.32
C ALA A 142 -5.88 2.46 10.58
N SER A 143 -4.74 2.91 11.14
CA SER A 143 -4.16 2.27 12.33
C SER A 143 -5.03 2.45 13.58
N LEU A 144 -5.68 3.60 13.72
CA LEU A 144 -6.55 3.90 14.86
C LEU A 144 -7.77 2.98 14.86
N TYR A 145 -8.28 2.65 13.67
CA TYR A 145 -9.44 1.78 13.48
C TYR A 145 -9.09 0.30 13.36
N LEU A 146 -7.90 -0.10 13.80
CA LEU A 146 -7.52 -1.51 13.97
C LEU A 146 -7.19 -1.87 15.42
N MET A 147 -7.13 -0.89 16.33
CA MET A 147 -6.61 -1.07 17.68
C MET A 147 -7.40 -2.11 18.49
N LEU A 148 -8.73 -2.13 18.40
CA LEU A 148 -9.55 -3.07 19.17
C LEU A 148 -9.43 -4.49 18.64
N ILE A 149 -9.50 -4.66 17.32
CA ILE A 149 -9.36 -5.98 16.67
C ILE A 149 -7.95 -6.55 16.89
N ASP A 150 -6.92 -5.72 16.74
CA ASP A 150 -5.51 -6.10 16.93
C ASP A 150 -5.21 -6.45 18.40
N SER A 151 -5.69 -5.64 19.34
CA SER A 151 -5.57 -5.94 20.79
C SER A 151 -6.30 -7.23 21.18
N ALA A 152 -7.46 -7.51 20.59
CA ALA A 152 -8.18 -8.76 20.82
C ALA A 152 -7.41 -9.96 20.25
N GLN A 153 -6.88 -9.85 19.03
CA GLN A 153 -6.09 -10.88 18.37
C GLN A 153 -4.80 -11.16 19.16
N THR A 154 -4.09 -10.13 19.58
CA THR A 154 -2.84 -10.25 20.35
C THR A 154 -3.07 -10.98 21.67
N ARG A 155 -4.15 -10.65 22.38
CA ARG A 155 -4.51 -11.37 23.62
C ARG A 155 -4.86 -12.83 23.37
N ALA A 156 -5.60 -13.11 22.30
CA ALA A 156 -5.96 -14.47 21.95
C ALA A 156 -4.73 -15.31 21.57
N VAL A 157 -3.75 -14.76 20.86
CA VAL A 157 -2.48 -15.45 20.57
C VAL A 157 -1.76 -15.79 21.87
N LYS A 158 -1.70 -14.87 22.83
CA LYS A 158 -1.03 -15.11 24.12
C LYS A 158 -1.68 -16.23 24.94
N THR A 159 -2.99 -16.40 24.82
CA THR A 159 -3.74 -17.40 25.60
C THR A 159 -3.93 -18.74 24.88
N GLN A 160 -4.03 -18.75 23.55
CA GLN A 160 -4.42 -19.94 22.76
C GLN A 160 -3.39 -20.32 21.69
N GLY A 161 -2.33 -19.53 21.50
CA GLY A 161 -1.34 -19.71 20.43
C GLY A 161 -1.86 -19.34 19.05
N TRP A 162 -0.98 -19.39 18.03
CA TRP A 162 -1.32 -18.98 16.66
C TRP A 162 -2.34 -19.89 15.95
N THR A 163 -2.42 -21.16 16.34
CA THR A 163 -3.39 -22.12 15.79
C THR A 163 -4.72 -22.10 16.54
N GLY A 164 -4.81 -21.28 17.59
CA GLY A 164 -5.99 -21.15 18.43
C GLY A 164 -7.17 -20.48 17.74
N MET A 165 -8.28 -20.49 18.46
CA MET A 165 -9.53 -19.88 18.08
C MET A 165 -9.82 -18.65 18.95
N MET A 166 -10.61 -17.71 18.44
CA MET A 166 -11.02 -16.52 19.16
C MET A 166 -12.46 -16.13 18.82
N VAL A 167 -13.06 -15.36 19.72
CA VAL A 167 -14.32 -14.65 19.47
C VAL A 167 -14.03 -13.15 19.48
N SER A 168 -14.43 -12.46 18.42
CA SER A 168 -14.30 -11.00 18.33
C SER A 168 -15.28 -10.33 19.30
N ARG A 169 -14.80 -9.30 19.99
CA ARG A 169 -15.63 -8.53 20.92
C ARG A 169 -16.61 -7.65 20.15
N LEU A 170 -17.84 -7.49 20.66
CA LEU A 170 -18.84 -6.60 20.05
C LEU A 170 -18.36 -5.16 19.87
N LYS A 171 -17.46 -4.67 20.74
CA LYS A 171 -16.84 -3.32 20.59
C LYS A 171 -16.09 -3.15 19.27
N ALA A 172 -15.57 -4.23 18.67
CA ALA A 172 -14.90 -4.20 17.37
C ALA A 172 -15.86 -3.91 16.20
N LEU A 173 -17.19 -4.02 16.39
CA LEU A 173 -18.16 -3.68 15.35
C LEU A 173 -18.00 -2.22 14.89
N LYS A 174 -17.68 -1.29 15.80
CA LYS A 174 -17.44 0.11 15.44
C LYS A 174 -16.32 0.27 14.41
N GLU A 175 -15.22 -0.46 14.60
CA GLU A 175 -14.10 -0.48 13.64
C GLU A 175 -14.49 -1.15 12.33
N LEU A 176 -15.19 -2.28 12.37
CA LEU A 176 -15.64 -3.00 11.17
C LEU A 176 -16.62 -2.16 10.33
N TYR A 177 -17.56 -1.46 10.95
CA TYR A 177 -18.46 -0.54 10.26
C TYR A 177 -17.70 0.64 9.63
N TRP A 178 -16.74 1.23 10.36
CA TRP A 178 -15.89 2.27 9.79
C TRP A 178 -15.14 1.77 8.55
N TRP A 179 -14.57 0.56 8.61
CA TRP A 179 -13.88 -0.04 7.48
C TRP A 179 -14.81 -0.30 6.28
N ILE A 180 -16.02 -0.80 6.49
CA ILE A 180 -17.01 -0.99 5.41
C ILE A 180 -17.29 0.34 4.70
N ASN A 181 -17.49 1.40 5.47
CA ASN A 181 -17.78 2.73 4.92
C ASN A 181 -16.55 3.30 4.20
N LYS A 182 -15.37 3.23 4.81
CA LYS A 182 -14.14 3.76 4.18
C LYS A 182 -13.74 3.06 2.90
N ILE A 183 -13.83 1.74 2.87
CA ILE A 183 -13.60 0.96 1.63
C ILE A 183 -14.69 1.28 0.59
N ALA A 184 -15.93 1.52 1.04
CA ALA A 184 -17.00 1.94 0.15
C ALA A 184 -16.83 3.38 -0.37
N GLU A 185 -16.27 4.32 0.37
CA GLU A 185 -15.94 5.66 -0.14
C GLU A 185 -14.78 5.59 -1.13
N ASN A 186 -13.74 4.83 -0.79
CA ASN A 186 -12.49 4.72 -1.57
C ASN A 186 -11.92 6.09 -1.97
N LYS A 187 -11.93 7.05 -1.04
CA LYS A 187 -11.39 8.39 -1.28
C LYS A 187 -9.93 8.28 -1.69
N LYS A 188 -9.58 8.88 -2.82
CA LYS A 188 -8.21 8.84 -3.37
C LYS A 188 -7.26 9.57 -2.43
N GLN A 189 -6.05 9.06 -2.28
CA GLN A 189 -4.98 9.71 -1.53
C GLN A 189 -4.09 10.47 -2.51
N GLN A 190 -3.92 11.77 -2.27
CA GLN A 190 -3.00 12.58 -3.07
C GLN A 190 -1.55 12.16 -2.80
N ILE A 191 -0.76 12.05 -3.87
CA ILE A 191 0.68 11.72 -3.81
C ILE A 191 1.46 12.96 -3.36
N GLN A 192 1.03 14.14 -3.82
CA GLN A 192 1.59 15.42 -3.41
C GLN A 192 0.73 16.00 -2.31
N ASP A 193 1.36 16.42 -1.22
CA ASP A 193 0.68 17.27 -0.27
C ASP A 193 0.41 18.63 -0.96
N PRO A 194 -0.80 19.19 -0.79
CA PRO A 194 -1.07 20.53 -1.30
C PRO A 194 -0.11 21.51 -0.62
N ILE A 195 0.32 22.54 -1.37
CA ILE A 195 1.08 23.64 -0.80
C ILE A 195 0.19 24.28 0.28
N PRO A 196 0.63 24.31 1.56
CA PRO A 196 -0.18 24.85 2.63
C PRO A 196 -0.38 26.35 2.37
N GLN A 197 -1.64 26.81 2.43
CA GLN A 197 -1.95 28.24 2.35
C GLN A 197 -1.73 28.96 3.69
N ALA A 198 -1.67 28.18 4.77
CA ALA A 198 -1.44 28.64 6.11
C ALA A 198 -0.95 27.49 6.99
N THR A 199 -0.15 27.82 7.98
CA THR A 199 0.36 26.93 9.02
C THR A 199 -0.22 27.36 10.37
N VAL A 200 -0.81 26.41 11.10
CA VAL A 200 -1.26 26.64 12.48
C VAL A 200 -0.33 25.90 13.43
N VAL A 201 0.31 26.62 14.33
CA VAL A 201 1.12 26.06 15.41
C VAL A 201 0.30 26.13 16.68
N THR A 202 0.05 24.99 17.32
CA THR A 202 -0.64 24.92 18.61
C THR A 202 0.30 24.45 19.70
N ASP A 203 0.18 25.04 20.87
CA ASP A 203 0.84 24.56 22.10
C ASP A 203 -0.23 24.41 23.20
N ALA A 204 -0.09 23.39 24.03
CA ALA A 204 -1.04 23.05 25.07
C ALA A 204 -0.32 22.82 26.42
N PRO A 205 0.16 23.89 27.08
CA PRO A 205 0.69 23.78 28.43
C PRO A 205 -0.41 23.41 29.46
N PRO A 206 -0.04 22.95 30.67
CA PRO A 206 -1.02 22.53 31.69
C PRO A 206 -2.02 23.62 32.11
N GLN A 207 -1.70 24.89 31.84
CA GLN A 207 -2.48 26.06 32.27
C GLN A 207 -3.45 26.58 31.19
N GLY A 208 -3.36 26.08 29.95
CA GLY A 208 -4.15 26.60 28.84
C GLY A 208 -3.69 26.10 27.47
N TRP A 209 -4.29 26.61 26.41
CA TRP A 209 -3.97 26.23 25.03
C TRP A 209 -3.76 27.51 24.23
N GLY A 210 -2.70 27.55 23.42
CA GLY A 210 -2.38 28.65 22.51
C GLY A 210 -2.32 28.16 21.07
N ALA A 211 -2.65 29.04 20.12
CA ALA A 211 -2.49 28.78 18.70
C ALA A 211 -1.99 30.04 17.99
N ALA A 212 -1.04 29.88 17.07
CA ALA A 212 -0.59 30.91 16.15
C ALA A 212 -0.87 30.45 14.71
N LEU A 213 -1.43 31.35 13.90
CA LEU A 213 -1.69 31.14 12.46
C LEU A 213 -0.69 31.99 11.67
N GLU A 214 0.09 31.34 10.82
CA GLU A 214 0.97 31.98 9.85
C GLU A 214 0.42 31.71 8.45
N LEU A 215 0.21 32.75 7.64
CA LEU A 215 -0.22 32.60 6.25
C LEU A 215 1.03 32.49 5.37
N GLU A 216 1.07 31.51 4.46
CA GLU A 216 2.16 31.42 3.49
C GLU A 216 1.87 32.34 2.29
N SER A 217 2.81 33.23 1.98
CA SER A 217 2.74 34.27 0.93
C SER A 217 3.25 33.78 -0.42
#